data_AF-T2JJH4-F1
#
_entry.id   AF-T2JJH4-F1
#
_cell.length_a   1.000
_cell.length_b   1.000
_cell.length_c   1.000
_cell.angle_alpha   90.00
_cell.angle_beta   90.00
_cell.angle_gamma   90.00
#
_symmetry.space_group_name_H-M   'P 1'
#
loop_
_entity.id
_entity.type
_entity.pdbx_description
1 polymer ?
#
loop_
_entity_poly.entity_id
_entity_poly.type
_entity_poly.pdbx_seq_one_letter_code
_entity_poly.pdbx_strand_id
1 'polypeptide(L)' 'MKPDFNNMSKDQLRQYVITHQEDKEAFYIYVDRLKSNPSTQVYSNSLSPQEIDQVVTNHLKEK' A
#
# COMPACT_ATOMS: atom_id res chain seq x y z
N MET A 1 -7.02 11.78 -23.70
CA MET A 1 -5.56 11.78 -23.43
C MET A 1 -5.36 11.03 -22.13
N LYS A 2 -4.51 10.00 -22.07
CA LYS A 2 -4.27 9.26 -20.82
C LYS A 2 -3.40 10.11 -19.87
N PRO A 3 -3.71 10.14 -18.57
CA PRO A 3 -2.84 10.79 -17.60
C PRO A 3 -1.51 10.04 -17.46
N ASP A 4 -0.47 10.75 -17.01
CA ASP A 4 0.79 10.13 -16.65
C ASP A 4 0.74 9.60 -15.20
N PHE A 5 0.45 8.32 -15.06
CA PHE A 5 0.36 7.64 -13.76
C PHE A 5 1.71 7.58 -13.02
N ASN A 6 2.84 7.67 -13.72
CA ASN A 6 4.16 7.62 -13.09
C ASN A 6 4.46 8.88 -12.28
N ASN A 7 3.99 10.03 -12.77
CA ASN A 7 4.16 11.32 -12.12
C ASN A 7 3.09 11.65 -11.06
N MET A 8 2.05 10.82 -10.92
CA MET A 8 1.05 10.99 -9.86
C MET A 8 1.58 10.53 -8.50
N SER A 9 1.20 11.24 -7.44
CA SER A 9 1.32 10.71 -6.06
C SER A 9 0.40 9.50 -5.86
N LYS A 10 0.63 8.71 -4.79
CA LYS A 10 -0.20 7.55 -4.44
C LYS A 10 -1.68 7.93 -4.27
N ASP A 11 -1.95 9.07 -3.64
CA ASP A 11 -3.33 9.52 -3.36
C ASP A 11 -4.04 10.00 -4.62
N GLN A 12 -3.33 10.69 -5.53
CA GLN A 12 -3.86 11.07 -6.84
C GLN A 12 -4.19 9.85 -7.69
N LEU A 13 -3.30 8.86 -7.72
CA LEU A 13 -3.51 7.61 -8.45
C LEU A 13 -4.68 6.81 -7.85
N ARG A 14 -4.80 6.77 -6.51
CA ARG A 14 -5.94 6.15 -5.81
C ARG A 14 -7.26 6.82 -6.19
N GLN A 15 -7.31 8.15 -6.14
CA GLN A 15 -8.52 8.89 -6.50
C GLN A 15 -8.90 8.64 -7.96
N TYR A 16 -7.93 8.60 -8.87
CA TYR A 16 -8.16 8.29 -10.28
C TYR A 16 -8.80 6.92 -10.46
N VAL A 17 -8.22 5.87 -9.86
CA VAL A 17 -8.74 4.48 -9.95
C VAL A 17 -10.15 4.36 -9.40
N ILE A 18 -10.48 5.09 -8.32
CA ILE A 18 -11.85 5.10 -7.76
C ILE A 18 -12.85 5.72 -8.75
N THR A 19 -12.45 6.77 -9.45
CA THR A 19 -13.29 7.50 -10.42
C THR A 19 -13.36 6.83 -11.80
N HIS A 20 -12.41 5.96 -12.14
CA HIS A 20 -12.28 5.29 -13.46
C HIS A 20 -12.09 3.78 -13.25
N GLN A 21 -13.10 3.11 -12.70
CA GLN A 21 -13.00 1.70 -12.30
C GLN A 21 -12.81 0.74 -13.49
N GLU A 22 -13.22 1.16 -14.68
CA GLU A 22 -13.02 0.45 -15.94
C GLU A 22 -11.58 0.51 -16.47
N ASP A 23 -10.76 1.46 -15.99
CA ASP A 23 -9.37 1.62 -16.40
C ASP A 23 -8.46 0.62 -15.66
N LYS A 24 -8.41 -0.60 -16.21
CA LYS A 24 -7.60 -1.70 -15.66
C LYS A 24 -6.11 -1.37 -15.60
N GLU A 25 -5.61 -0.55 -16.52
CA GLU A 25 -4.19 -0.16 -16.52
C GLU A 25 -3.87 0.68 -15.30
N ALA A 26 -4.69 1.69 -15.01
CA ALA A 26 -4.53 2.51 -13.82
C ALA A 26 -4.64 1.68 -12.53
N PHE A 27 -5.56 0.71 -12.49
CA PHE A 27 -5.69 -0.23 -11.39
C PHE A 27 -4.41 -1.07 -11.18
N TYR A 28 -3.86 -1.67 -12.25
CA TYR A 28 -2.64 -2.47 -12.14
C TYR A 28 -1.44 -1.64 -11.67
N ILE A 29 -1.25 -0.44 -12.22
CA ILE A 29 -0.18 0.48 -11.79
C ILE A 29 -0.33 0.85 -10.32
N TYR A 30 -1.55 1.10 -9.85
CA TYR A 30 -1.82 1.39 -8.44
C TYR A 30 -1.46 0.20 -7.53
N VAL A 31 -1.89 -1.02 -7.89
CA VAL A 31 -1.60 -2.24 -7.13
C VAL A 31 -0.10 -2.54 -7.09
N ASP A 32 0.59 -2.40 -8.22
CA ASP A 32 2.04 -2.63 -8.28
C ASP A 32 2.81 -1.61 -7.43
N ARG A 33 2.37 -0.34 -7.41
CA ARG A 33 2.94 0.68 -6.54
C ARG A 33 2.71 0.39 -5.04
N LEU A 34 1.57 -0.19 -4.68
CA LEU A 34 1.31 -0.63 -3.30
C LEU A 34 2.21 -1.80 -2.91
N LYS A 35 2.49 -2.72 -3.83
CA LYS A 35 3.38 -3.86 -3.59
C LYS A 35 4.85 -3.44 -3.50
N SER A 36 5.28 -2.47 -4.31
CA SER A 36 6.67 -2.00 -4.33
C SER A 36 7.03 -1.09 -3.16
N ASN A 37 6.05 -0.40 -2.59
CA ASN A 37 6.21 0.40 -1.38
C ASN A 37 5.19 -0.04 -0.32
N PRO A 38 5.42 -1.18 0.36
CA PRO A 38 4.54 -1.65 1.40
C PRO A 38 4.59 -0.67 2.57
N SER A 39 3.60 0.22 2.64
CA SER A 39 3.39 1.09 3.82
C SER A 39 2.91 0.31 5.04
N THR A 40 2.57 -0.97 4.84
CA THR A 40 2.06 -1.87 5.86
C THR A 40 3.03 -3.02 5.98
N GLN A 41 3.66 -3.15 7.14
CA GLN A 41 4.42 -4.34 7.45
C GLN A 41 3.46 -5.50 7.65
N VAL A 42 3.62 -6.54 6.83
CA VAL A 42 2.79 -7.74 6.90
C VAL A 42 3.45 -8.71 7.87
N TYR A 43 2.70 -9.14 8.88
CA TYR A 43 3.16 -10.09 9.89
C TYR A 43 2.48 -11.45 9.70
N SER A 44 3.18 -12.53 10.04
CA SER A 44 2.63 -13.89 9.95
C SER A 44 1.46 -14.09 10.89
N ASN A 45 0.47 -14.89 10.48
CA ASN A 45 -0.62 -15.32 11.36
C ASN A 45 -0.17 -16.37 12.40
N SER A 46 1.07 -16.85 12.29
CA SER A 46 1.66 -17.84 13.20
C SER A 46 2.31 -17.23 14.44
N LEU A 47 2.28 -15.90 14.59
CA LEU A 47 2.89 -15.23 15.75
C LEU A 47 2.13 -15.58 17.03
N SER A 48 2.88 -15.91 18.08
CA SER A 48 2.36 -16.01 19.43
C SER A 48 1.97 -14.64 19.99
N PRO A 49 1.11 -14.57 21.02
CA PRO A 49 0.74 -13.29 21.66
C PRO A 49 1.95 -12.46 22.12
N GLN A 50 3.00 -13.11 22.63
CA GLN A 50 4.22 -12.43 23.09
C GLN A 50 5.00 -11.80 21.93
N GLU A 51 5.09 -12.50 20.80
CA GLU A 51 5.74 -11.98 19.61
C GLU A 51 4.97 -10.81 19.00
N ILE A 52 3.63 -10.85 19.07
CA ILE A 52 2.78 -9.71 18.66
C ILE A 52 3.09 -8.48 19.51
N ASP A 53 3.11 -8.61 20.84
CA ASP A 53 3.41 -7.49 21.74
C ASP A 53 4.79 -6.89 21.47
N GLN A 54 5.79 -7.74 21.19
CA GLN A 54 7.15 -7.30 20.89
C GLN A 54 7.22 -6.54 19.56
N VAL A 55 6.55 -7.05 18.53
CA VAL A 55 6.44 -6.41 17.21
C VAL A 55 5.79 -5.03 17.31
N VAL A 56 4.66 -4.94 18.01
CA VAL A 56 3.94 -3.67 18.22
C VAL A 56 4.80 -2.69 19.00
N THR A 57 5.44 -3.14 20.07
CA THR A 57 6.31 -2.29 20.90
C THR A 57 7.50 -1.76 20.12
N ASN A 58 8.12 -2.57 19.26
CA ASN A 58 9.24 -2.13 18.43
C ASN A 58 8.79 -1.11 17.37
N HIS A 59 7.67 -1.34 16.71
CA HIS A 59 7.11 -0.40 15.73
C HIS A 59 6.80 0.98 16.34
N LEU A 60 6.34 1.01 17.59
CA LEU A 60 6.06 2.27 18.31
C LEU A 60 7.33 3.01 18.74
N LYS A 61 8.47 2.33 18.92
CA LYS A 61 9.75 2.94 19.29
C LYS A 61 10.52 3.53 18.10
N GLU A 62 10.29 3.00 16.90
CA GLU A 62 10.96 3.45 15.66
C GLU A 62 10.28 4.67 15.00
N LYS A 63 9.20 5.17 15.59
CA LYS A 63 8.45 6.36 15.18
C LYS A 63 8.75 7.56 16.07
#